data_AF-A0A2C6CCS5-F1
#
_entry.id   AF-A0A2C6CCS5-F1
#
_cell.length_a   1.000
_cell.length_b   1.000
_cell.length_c   1.000
_cell.angle_alpha   90.00
_cell.angle_beta   90.00
_cell.angle_gamma   90.00
#
_symmetry.space_group_name_H-M   'P 1'
#
loop_
_entity.id
_entity.type
_entity.pdbx_description
1 polymer ?
#
loop_
_entity_poly.entity_id
_entity_poly.type
_entity_poly.pdbx_seq_one_letter_code
_entity_poly.pdbx_strand_id
1 'polypeptide(L)'
;MKINKRDKSGRLVYTPELFKNTGKHWTINELIDLVGYDQTMKREELGLMLERTPGTCSSKISRLKKNGEYEFYLKKFNNRGR
;
A
#
# COMPACT_ATOMS: atom_id res chain seq x y z
N MET A 1 15.14 -4.18 -18.58
CA MET A 1 14.09 -4.05 -17.54
C MET A 1 13.51 -5.43 -17.27
N LYS A 2 13.44 -5.89 -16.01
CA LYS A 2 12.73 -7.14 -15.67
C LYS A 2 11.23 -6.87 -15.82
N ILE A 3 10.53 -7.65 -16.65
CA ILE A 3 9.08 -7.55 -16.82
C ILE A 3 8.42 -8.25 -15.63
N ASN A 4 7.66 -7.50 -14.83
CA ASN A 4 6.91 -8.09 -13.72
C ASN A 4 5.82 -9.01 -14.27
N LYS A 5 5.74 -10.24 -13.73
CA LYS A 5 4.74 -11.22 -14.17
C LYS A 5 3.33 -10.72 -13.84
N ARG A 6 2.44 -10.74 -14.83
CA ARG A 6 1.03 -10.33 -14.69
C ARG A 6 0.10 -11.51 -14.99
N ASP A 7 -1.08 -11.51 -14.38
CA ASP A 7 -2.13 -12.50 -14.64
C ASP A 7 -2.90 -12.18 -15.93
N LYS A 8 -3.88 -13.03 -16.28
CA LYS A 8 -4.72 -12.85 -17.47
C LYS A 8 -5.55 -11.55 -17.44
N SER A 9 -5.75 -10.97 -16.27
CA SER A 9 -6.45 -9.69 -16.06
C SER A 9 -5.48 -8.50 -15.99
N GLY A 10 -4.19 -8.72 -16.24
CA GLY A 10 -3.16 -7.70 -16.21
C GLY A 10 -2.70 -7.33 -14.80
N ARG A 11 -3.12 -8.02 -13.73
CA ARG A 11 -2.70 -7.71 -12.36
C ARG A 11 -1.33 -8.28 -12.07
N LEU A 12 -0.53 -7.59 -11.26
CA LEU A 12 0.74 -8.13 -10.78
C LEU A 12 0.52 -9.46 -10.03
N VAL A 13 1.19 -10.52 -10.51
CA VAL A 13 1.21 -11.81 -9.82
C VAL A 13 2.11 -11.67 -8.60
N TYR A 14 1.70 -12.28 -7.49
CA TYR A 14 2.54 -12.34 -6.31
C TYR A 14 3.91 -12.96 -6.65
N THR A 15 4.97 -12.21 -6.43
CA THR A 15 6.35 -12.69 -6.40
C THR A 15 6.99 -12.26 -5.08
N PRO A 16 7.67 -13.17 -4.35
CA PRO A 16 8.31 -12.83 -3.07
C PRO A 16 9.32 -11.67 -3.18
N GLU A 17 9.95 -11.53 -4.34
CA GLU A 17 10.91 -10.46 -4.66
C GLU A 17 10.24 -9.07 -4.67
N LEU A 18 9.02 -8.95 -5.19
CA LEU A 18 8.29 -7.67 -5.26
C LEU A 18 7.48 -7.41 -3.99
N PHE A 19 7.05 -8.46 -3.29
CA PHE A 19 6.12 -8.35 -2.18
C PHE A 19 6.66 -8.93 -0.88
N LYS A 20 7.92 -8.61 -0.57
CA LYS A 20 8.69 -9.14 0.55
C LYS A 20 8.10 -8.82 1.94
N ASN A 21 7.18 -7.86 2.03
CA ASN A 21 6.49 -7.48 3.26
C ASN A 21 5.10 -8.09 3.38
N THR A 22 4.73 -9.01 2.49
CA THR A 22 3.48 -9.79 2.63
C THR A 22 3.50 -10.60 3.93
N GLY A 23 2.42 -10.54 4.69
CA GLY A 23 2.28 -11.23 5.98
C GLY A 23 2.95 -10.53 7.18
N LYS A 24 3.85 -9.56 6.96
CA LYS A 24 4.49 -8.81 8.05
C LYS A 24 3.54 -7.79 8.69
N HIS A 25 3.77 -7.47 9.95
CA HIS A 25 3.09 -6.37 10.65
C HIS A 25 3.30 -5.03 9.91
N TRP A 26 2.33 -4.13 10.06
CA TRP A 26 2.40 -2.79 9.50
C TRP A 26 3.04 -1.85 10.51
N THR A 27 4.09 -1.16 10.08
CA THR A 27 4.69 -0.08 10.86
C THR A 27 3.83 1.19 10.76
N ILE A 28 3.99 2.10 11.71
CA ILE A 28 3.29 3.39 11.69
C ILE A 28 3.64 4.19 10.43
N ASN A 29 4.91 4.16 10.00
CA ASN A 29 5.34 4.86 8.79
C ASN A 29 4.70 4.28 7.53
N GLU A 30 4.63 2.95 7.40
CA GLU A 30 3.93 2.32 6.27
C GLU A 30 2.44 2.67 6.25
N LEU A 31 1.78 2.81 7.41
CA LEU A 31 0.38 3.22 7.46
C LEU A 31 0.18 4.68 7.05
N ILE A 32 1.10 5.56 7.45
CA ILE A 32 1.14 6.96 7.01
C ILE A 32 1.34 7.03 5.50
N ASP A 33 2.32 6.31 4.96
CA ASP A 33 2.63 6.30 3.53
C ASP A 33 1.50 5.66 2.72
N LEU A 34 0.92 4.56 3.19
CA LEU A 34 -0.22 3.90 2.56
C LEU A 34 -1.39 4.87 2.35
N VAL A 35 -1.74 5.61 3.40
CA VAL A 35 -2.90 6.52 3.37
C VAL A 35 -2.58 7.81 2.60
N GLY A 36 -1.37 8.35 2.76
CA GLY A 36 -0.96 9.57 2.06
C GLY A 36 -0.89 9.38 0.55
N TYR A 37 -0.21 8.34 0.10
CA TYR A 37 -0.04 8.07 -1.33
C TYR A 37 -1.29 7.44 -1.98
N ASP A 38 -2.26 6.92 -1.22
CA ASP A 38 -3.56 6.45 -1.77
C ASP A 38 -4.34 7.53 -2.53
N GLN A 39 -4.06 8.79 -2.24
CA GLN A 39 -4.73 9.91 -2.89
C GLN A 39 -4.25 10.14 -4.33
N THR A 40 -3.05 9.68 -4.67
CA THR A 40 -2.39 10.02 -5.95
C THR A 40 -1.89 8.81 -6.71
N MET A 41 -1.51 7.73 -6.02
CA MET A 41 -0.99 6.51 -6.63
C MET A 41 -2.09 5.48 -6.89
N LYS A 42 -1.94 4.74 -7.98
CA LYS A 42 -2.74 3.53 -8.22
C LYS A 42 -2.39 2.46 -7.21
N ARG A 43 -3.34 1.54 -6.99
CA ARG A 43 -3.18 0.44 -6.03
C ARG A 43 -1.96 -0.46 -6.33
N GLU A 44 -1.61 -0.63 -7.60
CA GLU A 44 -0.41 -1.38 -8.01
C GLU A 44 0.89 -0.69 -7.59
N GLU A 45 0.96 0.63 -7.79
CA GLU A 45 2.12 1.46 -7.44
C GLU A 45 2.34 1.48 -5.93
N LEU A 46 1.25 1.63 -5.16
CA LEU A 46 1.28 1.49 -3.70
C LEU A 46 1.79 0.12 -3.26
N GLY A 47 1.33 -0.94 -3.92
CA GLY A 47 1.74 -2.30 -3.60
C GLY A 47 3.24 -2.50 -3.82
N LEU A 48 3.78 -1.99 -4.93
CA LEU A 48 5.21 -2.04 -5.21
C LEU A 48 6.01 -1.19 -4.23
N MET A 49 5.57 0.04 -3.95
CA MET A 49 6.24 0.96 -3.02
C MET A 49 6.35 0.38 -1.60
N LEU A 50 5.29 -0.25 -1.10
CA LEU A 50 5.26 -0.86 0.24
C LEU A 50 5.74 -2.31 0.25
N GLU A 51 6.06 -2.86 -0.93
CA GLU A 51 6.42 -4.26 -1.15
C GLU A 51 5.37 -5.21 -0.55
N ARG A 52 4.10 -4.90 -0.77
CA ARG A 52 2.92 -5.66 -0.35
C ARG A 52 1.96 -5.81 -1.52
N THR A 53 1.18 -6.88 -1.54
CA THR A 53 0.26 -7.06 -2.67
C THR A 53 -0.76 -5.92 -2.75
N PRO A 54 -1.19 -5.51 -3.96
CA PRO A 54 -2.23 -4.50 -4.13
C PRO A 54 -3.50 -4.80 -3.33
N GLY A 55 -3.88 -6.09 -3.24
CA GLY A 55 -5.03 -6.55 -2.45
C GLY A 55 -4.83 -6.37 -0.94
N THR A 56 -3.61 -6.60 -0.41
CA THR A 56 -3.29 -6.32 1.00
C THR A 56 -3.42 -4.83 1.31
N CYS A 57 -2.94 -3.96 0.42
CA CYS A 57 -3.09 -2.51 0.55
C CYS A 57 -4.57 -2.09 0.57
N SER A 58 -5.37 -2.55 -0.41
CA SER A 58 -6.82 -2.28 -0.46
C SER A 58 -7.54 -2.71 0.82
N SER A 59 -7.22 -3.92 1.29
CA SER A 59 -7.82 -4.48 2.50
C SER A 59 -7.45 -3.67 3.74
N LYS A 60 -6.19 -3.24 3.84
CA LYS A 60 -5.72 -2.43 4.97
C LYS A 60 -6.39 -1.06 4.98
N ILE A 61 -6.47 -0.36 3.85
CA ILE A 61 -7.16 0.93 3.76
C ILE A 61 -8.63 0.81 4.16
N SER A 62 -9.31 -0.21 3.67
CA SER A 62 -10.72 -0.45 4.01
C SER A 62 -10.91 -0.62 5.52
N ARG A 63 -9.99 -1.33 6.19
CA ARG A 63 -10.01 -1.49 7.65
C ARG A 63 -9.72 -0.18 8.38
N LEU A 64 -8.74 0.60 7.94
CA LEU A 64 -8.42 1.91 8.54
C LEU A 64 -9.60 2.87 8.43
N LYS A 65 -10.29 2.91 7.29
CA LYS A 65 -11.51 3.72 7.10
C LYS A 65 -12.62 3.26 8.05
N LYS A 66 -12.86 1.94 8.13
CA LYS A 66 -13.87 1.36 9.03
C LYS A 66 -13.60 1.66 10.51
N ASN A 67 -12.32 1.70 10.90
CA ASN A 67 -11.90 1.98 12.28
C ASN A 67 -11.81 3.48 12.60
N GLY A 68 -12.01 4.38 11.62
CA GLY A 68 -11.80 5.82 11.82
C GLY A 68 -10.32 6.25 11.91
N GLU A 69 -9.38 5.36 11.62
CA GLU A 69 -7.93 5.61 11.74
C GLU A 69 -7.34 6.26 10.48
N TYR A 70 -8.07 6.22 9.35
CA TYR A 70 -7.59 6.75 8.07
C TYR A 70 -7.21 8.24 8.17
N GLU A 71 -8.10 9.08 8.68
CA GLU A 71 -7.86 10.53 8.80
C GLU A 71 -6.70 10.86 9.74
N PHE A 72 -6.50 10.06 10.78
CA PHE A 72 -5.38 10.21 11.70
C PHE A 72 -4.03 10.04 10.97
N TYR A 73 -3.89 8.99 10.17
CA TYR A 73 -2.67 8.75 9.40
C TYR A 73 -2.50 9.76 8.27
N LEU A 74 -3.58 10.18 7.61
CA LEU A 74 -3.55 11.21 6.58
C LEU A 74 -3.05 12.55 7.12
N LYS A 75 -3.56 12.97 8.29
CA LYS A 75 -3.09 14.19 8.95
C LYS A 75 -1.59 14.13 9.26
N LYS A 76 -1.09 12.97 9.70
CA LYS A 76 0.34 12.76 9.92
C LYS A 76 1.15 12.87 8.63
N PHE A 77 0.66 12.33 7.51
CA PHE A 77 1.31 12.46 6.21
C PHE A 77 1.45 13.93 5.80
N ASN A 78 0.35 14.69 5.85
CA ASN A 78 0.33 16.10 5.47
C ASN A 78 1.22 17.00 6.35
N ASN A 79 1.46 16.59 7.59
CA ASN A 79 2.32 17.32 8.52
C ASN A 79 3.82 17.02 8.36
N ARG A 80 4.23 16.02 7.56
CA ARG A 80 5.67 15.73 7.34
C ARG A 80 6.38 16.80 6.51
N GLY A 81 5.64 17.61 5.75
CA GLY A 81 6.17 18.68 4.90
C GLY A 81 6.09 20.09 5.51
N ARG A 82 5.73 20.20 6.79
CA ARG A 82 5.76 21.44 7.57
C ARG A 82 6.89 21.35 8.61
#